data_AF-A0A2W2E5K1-F1
#
_entry.id   AF-A0A2W2E5K1-F1
#
_cell.length_a   1.000
_cell.length_b   1.000
_cell.length_c   1.000
_cell.angle_alpha   90.00
_cell.angle_beta   90.00
_cell.angle_gamma   90.00
#
_symmetry.space_group_name_H-M   'P 1'
#
loop_
_entity.id
_entity.type
_entity.pdbx_description
1 polymer ?
#
loop_
_entity_poly.entity_id
_entity_poly.type
_entity_poly.pdbx_seq_one_letter_code
_entity_poly.pdbx_strand_id
1 'polypeptide(L)' 'DIEDNLSERILFNELTPGQIVVVDCEGDPNNIDKSKLVFRGSEKPVEVPDAVPADLGGSTAAAGADE' A
#
# COMPACT_ATOMS: atom_id res chain seq x y z
N ASP A 1 -10.01 10.24 14.74
CA ASP A 1 -9.86 8.90 15.35
C ASP A 1 -8.84 7.97 14.70
N ILE A 2 -8.13 8.36 13.63
CA ILE A 2 -7.07 7.50 13.05
C ILE A 2 -5.87 7.32 14.01
N GLU A 3 -5.55 8.36 14.79
CA GLU A 3 -4.42 8.37 15.73
C GLU A 3 -4.58 7.33 16.84
N ASP A 4 -5.74 7.27 17.49
CA ASP A 4 -6.02 6.29 18.55
C ASP A 4 -5.90 4.86 18.01
N ASN A 5 -6.55 4.59 16.87
CA ASN A 5 -6.55 3.25 16.27
C ASN A 5 -5.17 2.79 15.76
N LEU A 6 -4.30 3.73 15.41
CA LEU A 6 -2.92 3.45 15.04
C LEU A 6 -2.03 3.26 16.27
N SER A 7 -2.19 4.12 17.28
CA SER A 7 -1.41 4.08 18.52
C SER A 7 -1.66 2.80 19.30
N GLU A 8 -2.91 2.34 19.38
CA GLU A 8 -3.27 1.04 19.99
C GLU A 8 -2.54 -0.12 19.30
N ARG A 9 -2.52 -0.15 17.96
CA ARG A 9 -1.85 -1.23 17.20
C ARG A 9 -0.33 -1.25 17.40
N ILE A 10 0.28 -0.08 17.55
CA ILE A 10 1.71 0.03 17.89
C ILE A 10 1.93 -0.44 19.33
N LEU A 11 1.06 -0.03 20.26
CA LEU A 11 1.13 -0.41 21.68
C LEU A 11 0.99 -1.92 21.89
N PHE A 12 0.15 -2.59 21.10
CA PHE A 12 -0.02 -4.05 21.12
C PHE A 12 1.00 -4.80 20.24
N ASN A 13 2.01 -4.11 19.69
CA ASN A 13 3.05 -4.69 18.84
C ASN A 13 2.53 -5.36 17.55
N GLU A 14 1.30 -5.04 17.10
CA GLU A 14 0.77 -5.48 15.80
C GLU A 14 1.50 -4.80 14.64
N LEU A 15 1.94 -3.56 14.86
CA LEU A 15 2.78 -2.78 13.93
C LEU A 15 4.12 -2.48 14.59
N THR A 16 5.20 -2.73 13.87
CA THR A 16 6.57 -2.53 14.39
C THR A 16 7.29 -1.39 13.68
N PRO A 17 8.28 -0.76 14.35
CA PRO A 17 9.07 0.30 13.74
C PRO A 17 9.79 -0.19 12.47
N GLY A 18 9.81 0.64 11.43
CA GLY A 18 10.45 0.32 10.15
C GLY A 18 9.54 -0.34 9.12
N GLN A 19 8.30 -0.66 9.48
CA GLN A 19 7.27 -1.10 8.53
C GLN A 19 6.59 0.09 7.85
N ILE A 20 6.14 -0.12 6.62
CA ILE A 20 5.20 0.78 5.95
C ILE A 20 3.80 0.37 6.39
N VAL A 21 3.06 1.31 6.97
CA VAL A 21 1.68 1.08 7.41
C VAL A 21 0.73 1.50 6.30
N VAL A 22 0.05 0.53 5.69
CA VAL A 22 -1.00 0.77 4.71
C VAL A 22 -2.32 0.95 5.45
N VAL A 23 -2.98 2.07 5.22
CA VAL A 23 -4.29 2.39 5.78
C VAL A 23 -5.33 2.33 4.68
N ASP A 24 -6.41 1.60 4.92
CA ASP A 24 -7.53 1.45 4.00
C ASP A 24 -8.85 1.56 4.77
N CYS A 25 -9.98 1.58 4.06
CA CYS A 25 -11.30 1.65 4.66
C CYS A 25 -12.19 0.52 4.14
N GLU A 26 -12.76 -0.24 5.07
CA GLU A 26 -13.80 -1.23 4.77
C GLU A 26 -15.18 -0.65 5.12
N GLY A 27 -16.17 -0.92 4.25
CA GLY A 27 -17.54 -0.42 4.42
C GLY A 27 -17.93 0.60 3.35
N ASP A 28 -19.00 1.36 3.61
CA ASP A 28 -19.45 2.44 2.72
C ASP A 28 -18.69 3.73 3.05
N PRO A 29 -17.78 4.21 2.17
CA PRO A 29 -16.95 5.39 2.43
C PRO A 29 -17.75 6.69 2.54
N ASN A 30 -19.01 6.71 2.11
CA ASN A 30 -19.89 7.88 2.24
C ASN A 30 -20.65 7.88 3.58
N ASN A 31 -20.56 6.79 4.35
CA ASN A 31 -21.22 6.65 5.64
C ASN A 31 -20.18 6.45 6.74
N ILE A 32 -19.88 7.53 7.46
CA ILE A 32 -18.85 7.58 8.51
C ILE A 32 -19.13 6.52 9.60
N ASP A 33 -20.38 6.31 9.98
CA ASP A 33 -20.76 5.34 11.02
C ASP A 33 -20.57 3.87 10.61
N LYS A 34 -20.49 3.60 9.30
CA LYS A 34 -20.26 2.25 8.75
C LYS A 34 -18.87 2.06 8.15
N SER A 35 -18.05 3.11 8.15
CA SER A 35 -16.69 3.09 7.63
C SER A 35 -15.73 2.66 8.73
N LYS A 36 -14.99 1.57 8.53
CA LYS A 36 -13.97 1.10 9.46
C LYS A 36 -12.58 1.22 8.82
N LEU A 37 -11.67 1.90 9.50
CA LEU A 37 -10.27 1.96 9.07
C LEU A 37 -9.57 0.64 9.38
N VAL A 38 -8.88 0.11 8.38
CA VAL A 38 -8.04 -1.09 8.48
C VAL A 38 -6.59 -0.73 8.22
N PHE A 39 -5.69 -1.38 8.94
CA PHE A 39 -4.27 -1.06 8.93
C PHE A 39 -3.50 -2.35 8.72
N ARG A 40 -2.52 -2.33 7.82
CA ARG A 40 -1.66 -3.48 7.54
C ARG A 40 -0.21 -3.03 7.56
N GLY A 41 0.61 -3.72 8.34
CA GLY A 41 2.06 -3.57 8.29
C GLY A 41 2.60 -4.31 7.08
N SER A 42 3.37 -3.62 6.24
CA SER A 42 4.17 -4.24 5.18
C SER A 42 5.64 -3.96 5.45
N GLU A 43 6.49 -4.97 5.22
CA GLU A 43 7.93 -4.77 5.29
C GLU A 43 8.36 -3.71 4.29
N LYS A 44 9.36 -2.91 4.65
CA LYS A 44 9.92 -1.93 3.72
C LYS A 44 10.38 -2.68 2.46
N PRO A 45 9.94 -2.29 1.27
CA PRO A 45 10.32 -2.98 0.05
C PRO A 45 11.84 -2.97 -0.09
N VAL A 46 12.38 -4.10 -0.54
CA VAL A 46 13.80 -4.27 -0.85
C VAL A 46 14.20 -3.20 -1.85
N GLU A 47 15.42 -2.67 -1.69
CA GLU A 47 15.97 -1.58 -2.50
C GLU A 47 15.67 -1.82 -3.98
N VAL A 48 14.83 -0.96 -4.56
CA VAL A 48 14.45 -1.06 -5.96
C VAL A 48 15.69 -0.69 -6.76
N PRO A 49 16.24 -1.58 -7.59
CA PRO A 49 17.41 -1.25 -8.39
C PRO A 49 17.10 -0.04 -9.30
N ASP A 50 18.01 0.94 -9.36
CA ASP A 50 17.90 2.11 -10.25
C ASP A 50 17.84 1.73 -11.74
N ALA A 51 18.24 0.50 -12.08
CA ALA A 51 18.13 -0.06 -13.41
C ALA A 51 17.00 -1.09 -13.47
N VAL A 52 16.11 -0.91 -14.44
CA VAL A 52 15.04 -1.89 -14.74
C VAL A 52 15.68 -3.25 -15.04
N PRO A 53 15.27 -4.34 -14.37
CA PRO A 53 15.75 -5.68 -14.69
C PRO A 53 15.47 -5.99 -16.17
N ALA A 54 16.50 -6.42 -16.90
CA ALA A 54 16.42 -6.69 -18.35
C ALA A 54 15.33 -7.71 -18.73
N ASP A 55 14.84 -8.50 -17.77
CA ASP A 55 13.80 -9.52 -17.93
C ASP A 55 12.36 -8.94 -18.02
N LEU A 56 12.13 -7.71 -17.54
CA LEU A 56 10.79 -7.05 -17.59
C LEU A 56 10.58 -6.19 -18.85
N GLY A 57 11.61 -6.01 -19.69
CA GLY A 57 11.58 -5.16 -20.88
C GLY A 57 10.99 -5.81 -22.14
N GLY A 58 10.34 -6.97 -22.02
CA GLY A 58 9.95 -7.83 -23.14
C GLY A 58 8.45 -8.04 -23.31
N SER A 59 7.63 -6.99 -23.32
CA SER A 59 6.27 -7.09 -23.88
C SER A 59 5.91 -5.84 -24.70
N THR A 60 6.42 -5.87 -25.93
CA THR A 60 5.85 -5.32 -27.17
C THR A 60 5.25 -3.91 -27.13
N ALA A 61 6.04 -2.95 -27.61
CA ALA A 61 5.55 -1.90 -28.46
C ALA A 61 4.90 -2.50 -29.72
N ALA A 62 3.57 -2.37 -29.88
CA ALA A 62 2.87 -2.43 -31.18
C ALA A 62 1.37 -2.09 -31.03
N ALA A 63 1.00 -0.81 -31.23
CA ALA A 63 -0.26 -0.30 -31.81
C ALA A 63 -0.34 1.22 -31.52
N GLY A 64 -0.36 2.14 -32.47
CA GLY A 64 -0.55 2.02 -33.90
C GLY A 64 0.24 3.08 -34.69
N ALA A 65 0.56 2.69 -35.92
CA ALA A 65 0.77 3.61 -37.03
C ALA A 65 -0.52 3.64 -37.87
N ASP A 66 -0.68 4.71 -38.64
CA ASP A 66 -1.75 5.04 -39.64
C ASP A 66 -2.85 5.97 -39.06
N GLU A 67 -3.08 7.22 -39.50
CA GLU A 67 -2.71 8.03 -40.69
C GLU A 67 -2.58 9.51 -40.28
#